data_AF-A0A421JDW2-F1
#
_entry.id   AF-A0A421JDW2-F1
#
_cell.length_a   1.000
_cell.length_b   1.000
_cell.length_c   1.000
_cell.angle_alpha   90.00
_cell.angle_beta   90.00
_cell.angle_gamma   90.00
#
_symmetry.space_group_name_H-M   'P 1'
#
loop_
_entity.id
_entity.type
_entity.pdbx_description
1 polymer ?
#
loop_
_entity_poly.entity_id
_entity_poly.type
_entity_poly.pdbx_seq_one_letter_code
_entity_poly.pdbx_strand_id
1 'polypeptide(L)'
;MRPSFWARRPLGRSALTLTPARLYSYKKPFLNSKNGSNDVVDPPDFSSIQTMEKILSILHDAESNSDKAPAHIVSKKVEAEMDPAYELLGKSLFDYALIRHMNDREFFRFENKDPQISYNAVHKRASETFMNMGNSFFQRPYINQNNTLCRYQAIALYFLNDKSHCLRRLYKDIRYVTKEFATAPSSKGNAHLFPDIKLPPPHRFDPDNPFIVGKALNNKGKYNILSFLPNDEGFLTSFTRHQKSSGRQAIPTALLHNIMLAYELEGKLLFEVLTRASAISRDKDSPIVLDKFLFDNESLKAVVAERSKLLTRLFSLNNYKISLSKSSLYKITDEAQVIEFMAKQFDRFFALYYRINAADADAWLNRLLAHCSMTPVVDKEASKECVDYFSDLTEQSLLMTNKLRWTKR
;
A
#
# COMPACT_ATOMS: atom_id res chain seq x y z
N MET A 1 5.03 -28.58 60.81
CA MET A 1 3.86 -29.01 61.60
C MET A 1 2.65 -28.19 61.19
N ARG A 2 1.54 -28.85 60.85
CA ARG A 2 0.20 -28.24 60.67
C ARG A 2 -0.37 -27.87 62.05
N PRO A 3 -1.42 -27.02 62.10
CA PRO A 3 -2.75 -27.61 62.09
C PRO A 3 -3.69 -27.00 61.06
N SER A 4 -4.77 -27.75 60.87
CA SER A 4 -5.78 -27.68 59.83
C SER A 4 -7.16 -27.86 60.50
N PHE A 5 -8.23 -27.50 59.78
CA PHE A 5 -9.66 -27.79 60.02
C PHE A 5 -10.47 -26.78 60.86
N TRP A 6 -11.73 -26.39 60.54
CA TRP A 6 -12.63 -26.45 59.35
C TRP A 6 -13.88 -25.60 59.65
N ALA A 7 -14.57 -25.05 58.62
CA ALA A 7 -16.05 -24.92 58.47
C ALA A 7 -16.36 -23.99 57.28
N ARG A 8 -16.62 -24.53 56.08
CA ARG A 8 -17.91 -24.87 55.42
C ARG A 8 -18.73 -23.70 54.86
N ARG A 9 -18.98 -23.81 53.54
CA ARG A 9 -19.84 -23.03 52.62
C ARG A 9 -21.36 -23.28 52.86
N PRO A 10 -22.25 -22.54 52.18
CA PRO A 10 -22.81 -23.02 50.89
C PRO A 10 -22.73 -21.95 49.78
N LEU A 11 -22.22 -22.27 48.57
CA LEU A 11 -22.97 -22.68 47.35
C LEU A 11 -24.06 -21.69 46.89
N GLY A 12 -23.68 -20.78 45.99
CA GLY A 12 -24.56 -20.07 45.06
C GLY A 12 -23.90 -20.01 43.68
N ARG A 13 -24.49 -20.70 42.69
CA ARG A 13 -24.11 -20.77 41.27
C ARG A 13 -24.44 -19.42 40.58
N SER A 14 -23.48 -18.82 39.87
CA SER A 14 -23.25 -18.90 38.41
C SER A 14 -23.94 -17.78 37.61
N ALA A 15 -23.14 -16.95 36.94
CA ALA A 15 -23.39 -16.53 35.55
C ALA A 15 -22.12 -15.90 34.96
N LEU A 16 -21.38 -16.73 34.22
CA LEU A 16 -20.46 -16.32 33.17
C LEU A 16 -21.28 -15.70 32.03
N THR A 17 -21.01 -14.45 31.66
CA THR A 17 -21.43 -13.91 30.37
C THR A 17 -20.32 -14.12 29.36
N LEU A 18 -20.48 -15.17 28.55
CA LEU A 18 -19.63 -15.51 27.41
C LEU A 18 -20.53 -15.70 26.18
N THR A 19 -20.15 -15.01 25.09
CA THR A 19 -20.40 -15.29 23.66
C THR A 19 -21.80 -14.95 23.08
N PRO A 20 -22.03 -14.98 21.74
CA PRO A 20 -21.09 -15.25 20.62
C PRO A 20 -21.22 -14.33 19.38
N ALA A 21 -20.19 -14.47 18.52
CA ALA A 21 -20.25 -14.22 17.09
C ALA A 21 -21.41 -14.97 16.40
N ARG A 22 -22.15 -14.29 15.53
CA ARG A 22 -23.07 -14.95 14.57
C ARG A 22 -22.36 -15.20 13.25
N LEU A 23 -21.81 -16.41 13.16
CA LEU A 23 -21.74 -17.19 11.92
C LEU A 23 -23.18 -17.55 11.51
N TYR A 24 -23.64 -17.10 10.35
CA TYR A 24 -24.86 -17.63 9.75
C TYR A 24 -24.55 -18.99 9.12
N SER A 25 -24.92 -20.05 9.83
CA SER A 25 -24.97 -21.43 9.37
C SER A 25 -26.41 -21.78 9.03
N TYR A 26 -26.62 -22.31 7.82
CA TYR A 26 -27.87 -22.87 7.34
C TYR A 26 -28.34 -24.04 8.21
N LYS A 27 -29.56 -23.97 8.76
CA LYS A 27 -30.35 -25.15 9.13
C LYS A 27 -31.83 -24.92 8.83
N LYS A 28 -32.39 -25.76 7.95
CA LYS A 28 -33.83 -26.02 7.82
C LYS A 28 -34.39 -26.54 9.15
N PRO A 29 -35.68 -26.31 9.44
CA PRO A 29 -36.47 -27.26 10.21
C PRO A 29 -37.61 -27.83 9.36
N PHE A 30 -37.61 -29.16 9.24
CA PHE A 30 -38.86 -29.92 9.20
C PHE A 30 -39.30 -30.11 10.65
N LEU A 31 -40.57 -29.84 10.95
CA LEU A 31 -41.30 -30.50 12.05
C LEU A 31 -42.81 -30.36 11.80
N ASN A 32 -43.45 -31.51 11.61
CA ASN A 32 -44.88 -31.73 11.66
C ASN A 32 -45.36 -31.70 13.12
N SER A 33 -46.47 -31.02 13.44
CA SER A 33 -47.49 -31.51 14.39
C SER A 33 -48.73 -30.60 14.44
N LYS A 34 -49.83 -31.12 13.88
CA LYS A 34 -51.27 -31.02 14.20
C LYS A 34 -51.84 -29.86 15.03
N ASN A 35 -52.85 -29.25 14.40
CA ASN A 35 -54.16 -28.77 14.88
C ASN A 35 -54.25 -27.59 15.86
N GLY A 36 -54.88 -26.51 15.37
CA GLY A 36 -55.44 -25.42 16.16
C GLY A 36 -55.71 -24.20 15.29
N SER A 37 -56.91 -24.14 14.70
CA SER A 37 -57.43 -23.06 13.87
C SER A 37 -57.28 -21.67 14.53
N ASN A 38 -56.63 -20.76 13.81
CA ASN A 38 -56.97 -19.34 13.73
C ASN A 38 -56.34 -18.85 12.43
N ASP A 39 -57.16 -18.59 11.42
CA ASP A 39 -56.75 -17.95 10.16
C ASP A 39 -56.26 -16.53 10.47
N VAL A 40 -54.98 -16.42 10.80
CA VAL A 40 -54.21 -15.21 10.55
C VAL A 40 -53.50 -15.48 9.24
N VAL A 41 -54.03 -14.91 8.16
CA VAL A 41 -53.32 -14.82 6.89
C VAL A 41 -52.04 -14.06 7.18
N ASP A 42 -50.92 -14.76 7.25
CA ASP A 42 -49.60 -14.13 7.29
C ASP A 42 -49.52 -13.17 6.09
N PRO A 43 -49.22 -11.89 6.30
CA PRO A 43 -49.07 -10.96 5.20
C PRO A 43 -47.99 -11.50 4.25
N PRO A 44 -48.20 -11.42 2.92
CA PRO A 44 -47.24 -11.94 1.96
C PRO A 44 -45.88 -11.32 2.23
N ASP A 45 -44.84 -12.15 2.21
CA ASP A 45 -43.48 -11.81 2.57
C ASP A 45 -42.92 -10.76 1.58
N PHE A 46 -43.18 -9.48 1.86
CA PHE A 46 -42.90 -8.34 0.98
C PHE A 46 -41.41 -8.16 0.70
N SER A 47 -40.52 -8.77 1.48
CA SER A 47 -39.07 -8.74 1.20
C SER A 47 -38.70 -9.52 -0.06
N SER A 48 -39.38 -10.63 -0.32
CA SER A 48 -39.14 -11.45 -1.51
C SER A 48 -39.65 -10.74 -2.77
N ILE A 49 -40.78 -10.03 -2.64
CA ILE A 49 -41.39 -9.21 -3.70
C ILE A 49 -40.50 -8.00 -4.02
N GLN A 50 -40.03 -7.26 -3.01
CA GLN A 50 -39.13 -6.11 -3.22
C GLN A 50 -37.79 -6.50 -3.83
N THR A 51 -37.27 -7.69 -3.49
CA THR A 51 -36.03 -8.20 -4.09
C THR A 51 -36.26 -8.62 -5.55
N MET A 52 -37.41 -9.22 -5.84
CA MET A 52 -37.82 -9.58 -7.21
C MET A 52 -38.07 -8.34 -8.06
N GLU A 53 -38.77 -7.33 -7.55
CA GLU A 53 -39.00 -6.04 -8.22
C GLU A 53 -37.69 -5.33 -8.52
N LYS A 54 -36.71 -5.38 -7.60
CA LYS A 54 -35.38 -4.81 -7.82
C LYS A 54 -34.58 -5.59 -8.87
N ILE A 55 -34.70 -6.91 -8.91
CA ILE A 55 -34.06 -7.74 -9.94
C ILE A 55 -34.72 -7.48 -11.30
N LEU A 56 -36.04 -7.38 -11.35
CA LEU A 56 -36.80 -7.09 -12.56
C LEU A 56 -36.57 -5.65 -13.04
N SER A 57 -36.40 -4.67 -12.13
CA SER A 57 -36.02 -3.31 -12.52
C SER A 57 -34.61 -3.28 -13.10
N ILE A 58 -33.65 -4.03 -12.53
CA ILE A 58 -32.30 -4.15 -13.08
C ILE A 58 -32.32 -4.82 -14.46
N LEU A 59 -33.16 -5.85 -14.66
CA LEU A 59 -33.30 -6.54 -15.94
C LEU A 59 -34.00 -5.65 -16.97
N HIS A 60 -35.04 -4.93 -16.58
CA HIS A 60 -35.75 -3.98 -17.42
C HIS A 60 -34.89 -2.76 -17.74
N ASP A 61 -34.05 -2.29 -16.82
CA ASP A 61 -33.03 -1.26 -17.06
C ASP A 61 -31.95 -1.80 -18.00
N ALA A 62 -31.58 -3.08 -17.90
CA ALA A 62 -30.60 -3.69 -18.81
C ALA A 62 -31.16 -3.89 -20.23
N GLU A 63 -32.45 -4.22 -20.37
CA GLU A 63 -33.17 -4.39 -21.63
C GLU A 63 -33.51 -3.02 -22.27
N SER A 64 -33.95 -2.05 -21.48
CA SER A 64 -34.20 -0.68 -21.99
C SER A 64 -32.91 0.06 -22.38
N ASN A 65 -31.77 -0.34 -21.82
CA ASN A 65 -30.44 0.11 -22.24
C ASN A 65 -29.78 -0.79 -23.30
N SER A 66 -30.34 -1.95 -23.67
CA SER A 66 -29.75 -2.78 -24.73
C SER A 66 -29.96 -2.20 -26.13
N ASP A 67 -31.05 -1.45 -26.34
CA ASP A 67 -31.35 -0.76 -27.60
C ASP A 67 -30.65 0.61 -27.72
N LYS A 68 -30.04 1.08 -26.63
CA LYS A 68 -29.11 2.20 -26.61
C LYS A 68 -27.71 1.67 -26.31
N ALA A 69 -27.21 0.80 -27.18
CA ALA A 69 -25.78 0.63 -27.29
C ALA A 69 -25.15 2.04 -27.35
N PRO A 70 -24.21 2.40 -26.46
CA PRO A 70 -23.50 3.66 -26.61
C PRO A 70 -22.90 3.61 -28.01
N ALA A 71 -23.23 4.61 -28.83
CA ALA A 71 -22.80 4.70 -30.21
C ALA A 71 -21.37 4.15 -30.32
N HIS A 72 -21.23 3.04 -31.03
CA HIS A 72 -19.95 2.40 -31.25
C HIS A 72 -18.96 3.49 -31.67
N ILE A 73 -18.07 3.89 -30.76
CA ILE A 73 -16.79 4.43 -31.17
C ILE A 73 -16.13 3.22 -31.81
N VAL A 74 -16.39 3.05 -33.11
CA VAL A 74 -15.54 2.24 -33.98
C VAL A 74 -14.16 2.83 -33.75
N SER A 75 -13.35 2.16 -32.93
CA SER A 75 -11.96 2.50 -32.83
C SER A 75 -11.45 2.43 -34.25
N LYS A 76 -11.03 3.58 -34.78
CA LYS A 76 -10.21 3.68 -35.98
C LYS A 76 -9.28 2.47 -35.97
N LYS A 77 -9.33 1.62 -37.00
CA LYS A 77 -8.35 0.53 -37.15
C LYS A 77 -6.96 1.17 -37.05
N VAL A 78 -6.34 1.07 -35.89
CA VAL A 78 -4.94 1.43 -35.72
C VAL A 78 -4.19 0.14 -36.00
N GLU A 79 -3.99 -0.15 -37.28
CA GLU A 79 -2.90 -1.04 -37.75
C GLU A 79 -1.57 -0.26 -37.68
N ALA A 80 -1.34 0.46 -36.58
CA ALA A 80 -0.01 0.94 -36.22
C ALA A 80 0.50 0.01 -35.14
N GLU A 81 1.71 -0.50 -35.30
CA GLU A 81 2.43 -1.20 -34.23
C GLU A 81 2.29 -0.36 -32.95
N MET A 82 1.62 -0.92 -31.95
CA MET A 82 1.38 -0.20 -30.70
C MET A 82 2.72 0.13 -30.05
N ASP A 83 2.90 1.39 -29.67
CA ASP A 83 4.12 1.91 -29.06
C ASP A 83 4.63 0.98 -27.93
N PRO A 84 5.92 0.55 -27.95
CA PRO A 84 6.56 -0.22 -26.90
C PRO A 84 6.36 0.32 -25.48
N ALA A 85 6.13 1.63 -25.32
CA ALA A 85 5.83 2.26 -24.05
C ALA A 85 4.63 1.63 -23.31
N TYR A 86 3.60 1.19 -24.04
CA TYR A 86 2.44 0.53 -23.44
C TYR A 86 2.78 -0.87 -22.92
N GLU A 87 3.65 -1.61 -23.60
CA GLU A 87 4.09 -2.91 -23.10
C GLU A 87 4.89 -2.74 -21.81
N LEU A 88 5.80 -1.75 -21.77
CA LEU A 88 6.57 -1.42 -20.57
C LEU A 88 5.66 -1.01 -19.40
N LEU A 89 4.67 -0.15 -19.64
CA LEU A 89 3.68 0.21 -18.62
C LEU A 89 2.92 -1.03 -18.13
N GLY A 90 2.50 -1.91 -19.04
CA GLY A 90 1.80 -3.17 -18.70
C GLY A 90 2.63 -4.10 -17.83
N LYS A 91 3.93 -4.25 -18.13
CA LYS A 91 4.90 -5.00 -17.31
C LYS A 91 5.02 -4.37 -15.92
N SER A 92 5.21 -3.07 -15.82
CA SER A 92 5.32 -2.38 -14.52
C SER A 92 4.05 -2.47 -13.69
N LEU A 93 2.87 -2.45 -14.33
CA LEU A 93 1.59 -2.65 -13.66
C LEU A 93 1.49 -4.06 -13.08
N PHE A 94 1.95 -5.07 -13.81
CA PHE A 94 2.03 -6.45 -13.31
C PHE A 94 2.98 -6.54 -12.10
N ASP A 95 4.18 -5.97 -12.21
CA ASP A 95 5.19 -5.95 -11.14
C ASP A 95 4.65 -5.29 -9.87
N TYR A 96 4.04 -4.11 -10.02
CA TYR A 96 3.37 -3.40 -8.93
C TYR A 96 2.25 -4.23 -8.30
N ALA A 97 1.40 -4.87 -9.10
CA ALA A 97 0.31 -5.70 -8.59
C ALA A 97 0.82 -6.95 -7.85
N LEU A 98 1.93 -7.53 -8.32
CA LEU A 98 2.58 -8.67 -7.68
C LEU A 98 3.19 -8.29 -6.33
N ILE A 99 4.01 -7.24 -6.26
CA ILE A 99 4.61 -6.81 -4.99
C ILE A 99 3.54 -6.40 -3.97
N ARG A 100 2.49 -5.70 -4.43
CA ARG A 100 1.36 -5.33 -3.58
C ARG A 100 0.65 -6.56 -3.03
N HIS A 101 0.44 -7.58 -3.86
CA HIS A 101 -0.15 -8.84 -3.41
C HIS A 101 0.71 -9.55 -2.36
N MET A 102 2.03 -9.58 -2.56
CA MET A 102 2.97 -10.15 -1.59
C MET A 102 2.96 -9.38 -0.26
N ASN A 103 2.91 -8.05 -0.31
CA ASN A 103 2.79 -7.17 0.86
C ASN A 103 1.47 -7.39 1.61
N ASP A 104 0.34 -7.49 0.90
CA ASP A 104 -0.98 -7.71 1.49
C ASP A 104 -1.12 -9.11 2.10
N ARG A 105 -0.41 -10.10 1.55
CA ARG A 105 -0.30 -11.46 2.09
C ARG A 105 0.73 -11.59 3.21
N GLU A 106 1.43 -10.51 3.53
CA GLU A 106 2.49 -10.50 4.54
C GLU A 106 3.62 -11.49 4.22
N PHE A 107 3.86 -11.77 2.94
CA PHE A 107 4.82 -12.78 2.48
C PHE A 107 6.22 -12.53 3.05
N PHE A 108 6.69 -11.29 2.97
CA PHE A 108 8.00 -10.86 3.46
C PHE A 108 8.15 -10.86 5.00
N ARG A 109 7.07 -11.12 5.75
CA ARG A 109 7.11 -11.15 7.21
C ARG A 109 7.63 -12.46 7.79
N PHE A 110 7.59 -13.53 7.02
CA PHE A 110 7.94 -14.88 7.49
C PHE A 110 9.25 -15.38 6.89
N GLU A 111 9.78 -14.67 5.90
CA GLU A 111 11.07 -14.97 5.32
C GLU A 111 12.14 -14.10 5.98
N ASN A 112 13.18 -14.73 6.56
CA ASN A 112 14.39 -14.05 7.03
C ASN A 112 15.31 -13.67 5.85
N LYS A 113 14.73 -13.27 4.71
CA LYS A 113 15.43 -12.94 3.47
C LYS A 113 15.05 -11.54 3.04
N ASP A 114 15.95 -10.91 2.30
CA ASP A 114 15.70 -9.61 1.67
C ASP A 114 14.46 -9.69 0.76
N PRO A 115 13.47 -8.79 0.94
CA PRO A 115 12.27 -8.75 0.09
C PRO A 115 12.55 -8.71 -1.41
N GLN A 116 13.64 -8.05 -1.85
CA GLN A 116 14.01 -8.00 -3.26
C GLN A 116 14.42 -9.39 -3.80
N ILE A 117 15.17 -10.16 -3.01
CA ILE A 117 15.61 -11.52 -3.40
C ILE A 117 14.38 -12.43 -3.52
N SER A 118 13.49 -12.35 -2.53
CA SER A 118 12.26 -13.13 -2.50
C SER A 118 11.31 -12.74 -3.64
N TYR A 119 11.17 -11.44 -3.92
CA TYR A 119 10.40 -10.94 -5.04
C TYR A 119 10.95 -11.48 -6.36
N ASN A 120 12.26 -11.37 -6.61
CA ASN A 120 12.89 -11.85 -7.84
C ASN A 120 12.67 -13.36 -8.07
N ALA A 121 12.72 -14.16 -6.99
CA ALA A 121 12.48 -15.60 -7.06
C ALA A 121 11.04 -15.97 -7.47
N VAL A 122 10.05 -15.20 -6.99
CA VAL A 122 8.63 -15.41 -7.31
C VAL A 122 8.27 -14.80 -8.67
N HIS A 123 8.84 -13.63 -8.98
CA HIS A 123 8.51 -12.83 -10.16
C HIS A 123 8.66 -13.58 -11.47
N LYS A 124 9.78 -14.30 -11.66
CA LYS A 124 10.01 -15.06 -12.89
C LYS A 124 8.92 -16.10 -13.13
N ARG A 125 8.63 -16.92 -12.11
CA ARG A 125 7.59 -17.96 -12.19
C ARG A 125 6.20 -17.35 -12.38
N ALA A 126 5.88 -16.30 -11.62
CA ALA A 126 4.61 -15.61 -11.74
C ALA A 126 4.42 -15.01 -13.14
N SER A 127 5.46 -14.40 -13.72
CA SER A 127 5.42 -13.84 -15.07
C SER A 127 5.17 -14.92 -16.13
N GLU A 128 5.88 -16.04 -16.05
CA GLU A 128 5.71 -17.19 -16.96
C GLU A 128 4.30 -17.78 -16.87
N THR A 129 3.80 -18.05 -15.66
CA THR A 129 2.43 -18.56 -15.44
C THR A 129 1.38 -17.55 -15.89
N PHE A 130 1.58 -16.25 -15.63
CA PHE A 130 0.66 -15.20 -16.05
C PHE A 130 0.56 -15.11 -17.58
N MET A 131 1.68 -15.23 -18.30
CA MET A 131 1.66 -15.18 -19.77
C MET A 131 1.00 -16.41 -20.40
N ASN A 132 1.08 -17.58 -19.75
CA ASN A 132 0.50 -18.84 -20.21
C ASN A 132 -0.95 -19.06 -19.76
N MET A 133 -1.48 -18.21 -18.87
CA MET A 133 -2.86 -18.33 -18.35
C MET A 133 -3.89 -18.02 -19.45
N GLY A 134 -4.68 -19.00 -19.90
CA GLY A 134 -5.65 -18.82 -21.00
C GLY A 134 -6.99 -18.14 -20.64
N ASN A 135 -7.25 -17.89 -19.36
CA ASN A 135 -8.52 -17.35 -18.85
C ASN A 135 -8.38 -15.94 -18.23
N SER A 136 -7.35 -15.18 -18.61
CA SER A 136 -7.16 -13.82 -18.10
C SER A 136 -8.25 -12.89 -18.61
N PHE A 137 -8.68 -11.96 -17.75
CA PHE A 137 -9.60 -10.89 -18.13
C PHE A 137 -9.07 -10.07 -19.32
N PHE A 138 -7.76 -9.83 -19.37
CA PHE A 138 -7.12 -8.99 -20.39
C PHE A 138 -6.96 -9.65 -21.75
N GLN A 139 -7.27 -10.95 -21.87
CA GLN A 139 -7.30 -11.65 -23.16
C GLN A 139 -8.68 -11.66 -23.82
N ARG A 140 -9.70 -11.06 -23.18
CA ARG A 140 -11.04 -11.04 -23.75
C ARG A 140 -11.05 -10.17 -25.03
N PRO A 141 -11.72 -10.60 -26.13
CA PRO A 141 -11.62 -9.91 -27.42
C PRO A 141 -11.96 -8.42 -27.38
N TYR A 142 -12.94 -8.02 -26.57
CA TYR A 142 -13.34 -6.62 -26.43
C TYR A 142 -12.34 -5.74 -25.65
N ILE A 143 -11.41 -6.34 -24.91
CA ILE A 143 -10.32 -5.64 -24.20
C ILE A 143 -9.05 -5.69 -25.04
N ASN A 144 -8.79 -6.85 -25.63
CA ASN A 144 -7.61 -7.14 -26.42
C ASN A 144 -7.75 -6.77 -27.91
N GLN A 145 -8.70 -5.90 -28.26
CA GLN A 145 -8.98 -5.45 -29.62
C GLN A 145 -8.99 -6.58 -30.66
N ASN A 146 -9.73 -7.67 -30.39
CA ASN A 146 -9.77 -8.90 -31.19
C ASN A 146 -8.44 -9.68 -31.25
N ASN A 147 -7.75 -9.78 -30.11
CA ASN A 147 -6.49 -10.52 -29.95
C ASN A 147 -5.29 -9.95 -30.72
N THR A 148 -5.34 -8.66 -31.08
CA THR A 148 -4.25 -7.99 -31.78
C THR A 148 -3.15 -7.54 -30.83
N LEU A 149 -3.47 -7.28 -29.55
CA LEU A 149 -2.52 -6.77 -28.58
C LEU A 149 -1.87 -7.88 -27.77
N CYS A 150 -0.63 -7.65 -27.35
CA CYS A 150 -0.02 -8.47 -26.32
C CYS A 150 -0.72 -8.22 -24.98
N ARG A 151 -0.65 -9.19 -24.07
CA ARG A 151 -1.36 -9.13 -22.78
C ARG A 151 -0.99 -7.89 -21.95
N TYR A 152 0.28 -7.49 -21.97
CA TYR A 152 0.74 -6.29 -21.26
C TYR A 152 0.22 -4.99 -21.87
N GLN A 153 0.17 -4.89 -23.20
CA GLN A 153 -0.44 -3.75 -23.89
C GLN A 153 -1.94 -3.63 -23.56
N ALA A 154 -2.67 -4.75 -23.51
CA ALA A 154 -4.07 -4.77 -23.12
C ALA A 154 -4.29 -4.29 -21.66
N ILE A 155 -3.40 -4.66 -20.73
CA ILE A 155 -3.42 -4.15 -19.35
C ILE A 155 -3.19 -2.63 -19.33
N ALA A 156 -2.17 -2.15 -20.03
CA ALA A 156 -1.83 -0.73 -20.06
C ALA A 156 -2.97 0.13 -20.61
N LEU A 157 -3.54 -0.23 -21.75
CA LEU A 157 -4.68 0.49 -22.33
C LEU A 157 -5.89 0.47 -21.40
N TYR A 158 -6.19 -0.67 -20.77
CA TYR A 158 -7.30 -0.77 -19.84
C TYR A 158 -7.07 0.08 -18.58
N PHE A 159 -5.83 0.14 -18.09
CA PHE A 159 -5.44 0.97 -16.96
C PHE A 159 -5.62 2.47 -17.22
N LEU A 160 -5.23 2.93 -18.42
CA LEU A 160 -5.39 4.34 -18.80
C LEU A 160 -6.86 4.76 -18.87
N ASN A 161 -7.77 3.84 -19.20
CA ASN A 161 -9.21 4.09 -19.24
C ASN A 161 -9.88 4.00 -17.86
N ASP A 162 -9.58 2.96 -17.07
CA ASP A 162 -10.10 2.77 -15.71
C ASP A 162 -9.04 2.14 -14.80
N LYS A 163 -8.25 3.00 -14.13
CA LYS A 163 -7.19 2.61 -13.20
C LYS A 163 -7.71 1.69 -12.10
N SER A 164 -8.86 2.04 -11.51
CA SER A 164 -9.38 1.40 -10.31
C SER A 164 -9.87 -0.01 -10.57
N HIS A 165 -10.57 -0.21 -11.70
CA HIS A 165 -11.07 -1.50 -12.09
C HIS A 165 -9.96 -2.36 -12.68
N CYS A 166 -9.02 -1.78 -13.43
CA CYS A 166 -7.84 -2.47 -13.95
C CYS A 166 -7.04 -3.13 -12.83
N LEU A 167 -6.64 -2.36 -11.81
CA LEU A 167 -5.87 -2.91 -10.67
C LEU A 167 -6.64 -4.02 -9.95
N ARG A 168 -7.96 -3.87 -9.78
CA ARG A 168 -8.80 -4.89 -9.14
C ARG A 168 -8.86 -6.19 -9.94
N ARG A 169 -8.89 -6.11 -11.27
CA ARG A 169 -8.89 -7.28 -12.17
C ARG A 169 -7.52 -7.94 -12.21
N LEU A 170 -6.46 -7.14 -12.38
CA LEU A 170 -5.09 -7.61 -12.35
C LEU A 170 -4.76 -8.32 -11.03
N TYR A 171 -5.23 -7.80 -9.90
CA TYR A 171 -5.06 -8.43 -8.60
C TYR A 171 -5.71 -9.83 -8.50
N LYS A 172 -6.83 -10.06 -9.21
CA LYS A 172 -7.47 -11.38 -9.26
C LYS A 172 -6.62 -12.37 -10.04
N ASP A 173 -6.09 -11.96 -11.19
CA ASP A 173 -5.23 -12.80 -12.02
C ASP A 173 -3.90 -13.10 -11.29
N ILE A 174 -3.29 -12.09 -10.64
CA ILE A 174 -2.11 -12.27 -9.78
C ILE A 174 -2.39 -13.29 -8.69
N ARG A 175 -3.51 -13.16 -7.96
CA ARG A 175 -3.88 -14.09 -6.89
C ARG A 175 -4.04 -15.53 -7.39
N TYR A 176 -4.51 -15.71 -8.62
CA TYR A 176 -4.61 -17.02 -9.24
C TYR A 176 -3.22 -17.59 -9.52
N VAL A 177 -2.36 -16.80 -10.14
CA VAL A 177 -0.98 -17.17 -10.50
C VAL A 177 -0.10 -17.46 -9.28
N THR A 178 -0.26 -16.70 -8.20
CA THR A 178 0.55 -16.87 -6.98
C THR A 178 0.03 -17.96 -6.04
N LYS A 179 -1.13 -18.57 -6.32
CA LYS A 179 -1.80 -19.53 -5.43
C LYS A 179 -0.90 -20.72 -5.05
N GLU A 180 -0.05 -21.16 -5.96
CA GLU A 180 0.78 -22.36 -5.79
C GLU A 180 2.10 -22.08 -5.05
N PHE A 181 2.56 -20.83 -5.02
CA PHE A 181 3.88 -20.47 -4.49
C PHE A 181 3.82 -19.50 -3.30
N ALA A 182 2.70 -18.80 -3.12
CA ALA A 182 2.40 -18.05 -1.92
C ALA A 182 1.73 -18.99 -0.91
N THR A 183 2.51 -19.87 -0.29
CA THR A 183 2.05 -20.58 0.91
C THR A 183 1.59 -19.54 1.91
N ALA A 184 0.28 -19.54 2.23
CA ALA A 184 -0.26 -18.64 3.23
C ALA A 184 0.49 -18.93 4.54
N PRO A 185 1.20 -17.95 5.13
CA PRO A 185 1.80 -18.17 6.42
C PRO A 185 0.68 -18.55 7.39
N SER A 186 0.88 -19.66 8.11
CA SER A 186 -0.14 -20.17 9.03
C SER A 186 -0.46 -19.04 10.01
N SER A 187 -1.72 -18.58 10.00
CA SER A 187 -2.18 -17.40 10.75
C SER A 187 -2.28 -17.63 12.26
N LYS A 188 -1.42 -18.48 12.83
CA LYS A 188 -1.36 -18.70 14.27
C LYS A 188 -0.45 -17.64 14.90
N GLY A 189 -1.10 -16.51 15.19
CA GLY A 189 -0.86 -15.74 16.41
C GLY A 189 0.54 -15.21 16.60
N ASN A 190 0.84 -14.07 15.99
CA ASN A 190 1.54 -12.97 16.65
C ASN A 190 1.20 -11.71 15.87
N ALA A 191 0.04 -11.12 16.17
CA ALA A 191 -0.23 -9.75 15.75
C ALA A 191 0.77 -8.87 16.51
N HIS A 192 1.96 -8.68 15.94
CA HIS A 192 2.94 -7.74 16.43
C HIS A 192 2.28 -6.35 16.39
N LEU A 193 1.78 -5.91 17.55
CA LEU A 193 1.08 -4.65 17.68
C LEU A 193 2.14 -3.55 17.76
N PHE A 194 2.28 -2.80 16.67
CA PHE A 194 2.96 -1.51 16.76
C PHE A 194 2.20 -0.68 17.80
N PRO A 195 2.89 -0.03 18.76
CA PRO A 195 2.22 0.87 19.69
C PRO A 195 1.47 1.94 18.90
N ASP A 196 0.27 2.30 19.36
CA ASP A 196 -0.50 3.42 18.83
C ASP A 196 0.27 4.73 19.09
N ILE A 197 1.18 5.06 18.18
CA ILE A 197 1.92 6.31 18.19
C ILE A 197 1.09 7.31 17.38
N LYS A 198 0.63 8.37 18.04
CA LYS A 198 -0.03 9.48 17.35
C LYS A 198 1.00 10.17 16.46
N LEU A 199 0.78 10.10 15.15
CA LEU A 199 1.54 10.87 14.18
C LEU A 199 1.28 12.36 14.43
N PRO A 200 2.34 13.18 14.48
CA PRO A 200 2.21 14.63 14.49
C PRO A 200 1.42 15.12 13.26
N PRO A 201 0.75 16.28 13.38
CA PRO A 201 0.04 16.88 12.25
C PRO A 201 1.00 17.02 11.05
N PRO A 202 0.47 16.99 9.81
CA PRO A 202 1.29 17.19 8.63
C PRO A 202 2.07 18.51 8.72
N HIS A 203 3.20 18.56 8.01
CA HIS A 203 3.84 19.83 7.71
C HIS A 203 2.82 20.76 7.04
N ARG A 204 2.92 22.07 7.27
CA ARG A 204 1.96 23.03 6.70
C ARG A 204 1.98 22.84 5.18
N PHE A 205 0.83 22.49 4.62
CA PHE A 205 0.70 22.36 3.18
C PHE A 205 0.87 23.74 2.56
N ASP A 206 1.80 23.83 1.62
CA ASP A 206 1.94 24.98 0.76
C ASP A 206 1.30 24.63 -0.59
N PRO A 207 0.15 25.22 -0.94
CA PRO A 207 -0.52 24.95 -2.21
C PRO A 207 0.31 25.36 -3.43
N ASP A 208 1.25 26.28 -3.25
CA ASP A 208 2.09 26.82 -4.32
C ASP A 208 3.37 25.98 -4.51
N ASN A 209 3.70 25.09 -3.56
CA ASN A 209 4.86 24.21 -3.64
C ASN A 209 4.46 22.75 -3.99
N PRO A 210 4.66 22.32 -5.24
CA PRO A 210 4.25 20.98 -5.69
C PRO A 210 5.13 19.85 -5.12
N PHE A 211 6.30 20.17 -4.54
CA PHE A 211 7.18 19.20 -3.89
C PHE A 211 6.71 18.82 -2.48
N ILE A 212 5.68 19.50 -1.94
CA ILE A 212 5.12 19.20 -0.62
C ILE A 212 3.86 18.33 -0.75
N VAL A 213 3.87 17.18 -0.09
CA VAL A 213 2.67 16.31 -0.01
C VAL A 213 1.69 16.88 1.02
N GLY A 214 0.56 17.41 0.54
CA GLY A 214 -0.40 18.14 1.38
C GLY A 214 -1.21 17.32 2.38
N LYS A 215 -1.26 15.99 2.23
CA LYS A 215 -2.07 15.13 3.11
C LYS A 215 -1.22 14.23 3.98
N ALA A 216 -1.53 14.23 5.27
CA ALA A 216 -0.93 13.34 6.25
C ALA A 216 -1.43 11.89 6.08
N LEU A 217 -0.50 10.93 6.22
CA LEU A 217 -0.87 9.60 6.68
C LEU A 217 -1.59 9.73 8.03
N ASN A 218 -2.75 9.09 8.15
CA ASN A 218 -3.54 9.12 9.38
C ASN A 218 -3.05 8.06 10.38
N ASN A 219 -3.51 8.13 11.63
CA ASN A 219 -3.17 7.14 12.66
C ASN A 219 -3.92 5.81 12.52
N LYS A 220 -4.76 5.63 11.49
CA LYS A 220 -5.61 4.44 11.35
C LYS A 220 -4.86 3.21 10.82
N GLY A 221 -3.69 3.40 10.20
CA GLY A 221 -2.85 2.31 9.70
C GLY A 221 -1.74 1.92 10.68
N LYS A 222 -1.69 0.64 11.07
CA LYS A 222 -0.70 0.10 12.02
C LYS A 222 0.77 0.34 11.61
N TYR A 223 1.03 0.48 10.31
CA TYR A 223 2.37 0.64 9.74
C TYR A 223 2.63 2.04 9.19
N ASN A 224 1.68 2.97 9.33
CA ASN A 224 1.82 4.32 8.78
C ASN A 224 2.96 5.11 9.41
N ILE A 225 3.41 4.73 10.61
CA ILE A 225 4.60 5.35 11.22
C ILE A 225 5.90 4.96 10.52
N LEU A 226 5.95 3.78 9.88
CA LEU A 226 7.16 3.29 9.25
C LEU A 226 7.66 4.22 8.13
N SER A 227 6.76 4.97 7.47
CA SER A 227 7.12 5.98 6.46
C SER A 227 7.95 7.14 7.00
N PHE A 228 8.06 7.31 8.32
CA PHE A 228 8.80 8.42 8.95
C PHE A 228 9.99 7.93 9.78
N LEU A 229 10.12 6.61 9.97
CA LEU A 229 11.28 6.00 10.62
C LEU A 229 12.38 5.75 9.59
N PRO A 230 13.66 5.97 9.89
CA PRO A 230 14.74 5.52 9.03
C PRO A 230 14.88 3.98 9.08
N ASN A 231 15.16 3.36 7.93
CA ASN A 231 15.34 1.91 7.82
C ASN A 231 16.80 1.50 8.14
N ASP A 232 17.19 1.69 9.40
CA ASP A 232 18.56 1.43 9.87
C ASP A 232 18.53 0.50 11.10
N GLU A 233 19.42 -0.51 11.12
CA GLU A 233 19.40 -1.56 12.14
C GLU A 233 19.63 -1.00 13.55
N GLY A 234 20.56 -0.07 13.70
CA GLY A 234 20.88 0.58 14.98
C GLY A 234 19.72 1.41 15.51
N PHE A 235 19.08 2.18 14.62
CA PHE A 235 17.86 2.92 14.92
C PHE A 235 16.72 1.99 15.34
N LEU A 236 16.38 1.00 14.52
CA LEU A 236 15.22 0.11 14.74
C LEU A 236 15.39 -0.72 16.02
N THR A 237 16.61 -1.18 16.31
CA THR A 237 16.92 -1.90 17.54
C THR A 237 16.75 -1.01 18.77
N SER A 238 17.21 0.24 18.71
CA SER A 238 17.00 1.22 19.79
C SER A 238 15.51 1.57 19.97
N PHE A 239 14.81 1.79 18.86
CA PHE A 239 13.42 2.20 18.85
C PHE A 239 12.49 1.12 19.43
N THR A 240 12.73 -0.15 19.08
CA THR A 240 11.97 -1.30 19.62
C THR A 240 12.37 -1.69 21.04
N ARG A 241 13.59 -1.38 21.49
CA ARG A 241 14.02 -1.62 22.89
C ARG A 241 13.13 -0.89 23.89
N HIS A 242 12.69 0.33 23.58
CA HIS A 242 11.74 1.08 24.40
C HIS A 242 10.35 0.40 24.49
N GLN A 243 9.96 -0.39 23.48
CA GLN A 243 8.72 -1.17 23.54
C GLN A 243 8.87 -2.37 24.49
N LYS A 244 10.04 -3.04 24.46
CA LYS A 244 10.37 -4.14 25.38
C LYS A 244 10.36 -3.69 26.84
N SER A 245 10.96 -2.53 27.13
CA SER A 245 10.99 -1.99 28.51
C SER A 245 9.60 -1.59 29.03
N SER A 246 8.63 -1.39 28.14
CA SER A 246 7.26 -1.01 28.49
C SER A 246 6.32 -2.23 28.64
N GLY A 247 6.87 -3.46 28.65
CA GLY A 247 6.10 -4.70 28.81
C GLY A 247 5.26 -5.11 27.58
N ARG A 248 5.45 -4.46 26.44
CA ARG A 248 4.74 -4.79 25.18
C ARG A 248 5.54 -5.81 24.36
N GLN A 249 4.84 -6.67 23.62
CA GLN A 249 5.47 -7.59 22.67
C GLN A 249 6.15 -6.78 21.56
N ALA A 250 7.48 -6.67 21.63
CA ALA A 250 8.24 -5.91 20.66
C ALA A 250 8.30 -6.64 19.32
N ILE A 251 8.21 -5.88 18.24
CA ILE A 251 8.36 -6.40 16.89
C ILE A 251 9.85 -6.70 16.67
N PRO A 252 10.23 -7.88 16.13
CA PRO A 252 11.61 -8.17 15.77
C PRO A 252 12.17 -7.10 14.81
N THR A 253 13.42 -6.66 15.03
CA THR A 253 14.08 -5.66 14.18
C THR A 253 14.12 -6.11 12.72
N ALA A 254 14.51 -7.36 12.47
CA ALA A 254 14.57 -7.94 11.12
C ALA A 254 13.20 -7.92 10.42
N LEU A 255 12.12 -8.17 11.17
CA LEU A 255 10.78 -8.10 10.64
C LEU A 255 10.40 -6.67 10.24
N LEU A 256 10.75 -5.67 11.05
CA LEU A 256 10.52 -4.27 10.71
C LEU A 256 11.31 -3.84 9.49
N HIS A 257 12.58 -4.23 9.42
CA HIS A 257 13.45 -3.97 8.29
C HIS A 257 12.85 -4.52 6.99
N ASN A 258 12.41 -5.78 6.99
CA ASN A 258 11.79 -6.42 5.83
C ASN A 258 10.46 -5.75 5.44
N ILE A 259 9.61 -5.38 6.40
CA ILE A 259 8.38 -4.66 6.10
C ILE A 259 8.69 -3.29 5.46
N MET A 260 9.69 -2.58 5.96
CA MET A 260 10.09 -1.28 5.43
C MET A 260 10.64 -1.41 4.01
N LEU A 261 11.56 -2.34 3.76
CA LEU A 261 12.08 -2.65 2.43
C LEU A 261 10.98 -3.05 1.44
N ALA A 262 9.98 -3.82 1.88
CA ALA A 262 8.91 -4.26 1.01
C ALA A 262 7.97 -3.09 0.60
N TYR A 263 7.75 -2.13 1.49
CA TYR A 263 7.04 -0.88 1.14
C TYR A 263 7.88 0.06 0.30
N GLU A 264 9.20 0.12 0.49
CA GLU A 264 10.12 0.86 -0.39
C GLU A 264 10.03 0.33 -1.83
N LEU A 265 10.10 -1.00 -2.00
CA LEU A 265 9.99 -1.63 -3.31
C LEU A 265 8.63 -1.37 -3.97
N GLU A 266 7.53 -1.48 -3.22
CA GLU A 266 6.19 -1.16 -3.72
C GLU A 266 6.07 0.30 -4.15
N GLY A 267 6.61 1.22 -3.35
CA GLY A 267 6.56 2.65 -3.62
C GLY A 267 7.35 3.04 -4.87
N LYS A 268 8.54 2.46 -5.03
CA LYS A 268 9.39 2.65 -6.19
C LYS A 268 8.65 2.27 -7.48
N LEU A 269 8.10 1.05 -7.52
CA LEU A 269 7.36 0.53 -8.67
C LEU A 269 6.08 1.33 -8.94
N LEU A 270 5.36 1.71 -7.88
CA LEU A 270 4.16 2.53 -8.01
C LEU A 270 4.46 3.90 -8.62
N PHE A 271 5.51 4.57 -8.14
CA PHE A 271 5.90 5.88 -8.67
C PHE A 271 6.24 5.76 -10.16
N GLU A 272 7.02 4.75 -10.54
CA GLU A 272 7.36 4.43 -11.93
C GLU A 272 6.15 4.14 -12.82
N VAL A 273 5.17 3.36 -12.33
CA VAL A 273 3.91 3.09 -13.05
C VAL A 273 3.15 4.38 -13.31
N LEU A 274 2.99 5.22 -12.29
CA LEU A 274 2.18 6.43 -12.39
C LEU A 274 2.86 7.51 -13.25
N THR A 275 4.18 7.65 -13.17
CA THR A 275 4.92 8.57 -14.05
C THR A 275 4.84 8.12 -15.50
N ARG A 276 5.00 6.83 -15.79
CA ARG A 276 4.80 6.27 -17.15
C ARG A 276 3.36 6.38 -17.65
N ALA A 277 2.37 6.20 -16.79
CA ALA A 277 0.97 6.37 -17.18
C ALA A 277 0.66 7.84 -17.50
N SER A 278 1.15 8.76 -16.67
CA SER A 278 1.02 10.20 -16.92
C SER A 278 1.76 10.62 -18.19
N ALA A 279 2.91 10.01 -18.46
CA ALA A 279 3.66 10.21 -19.68
C ALA A 279 2.85 9.89 -20.93
N ILE A 280 2.43 8.63 -21.06
CA ILE A 280 1.67 8.15 -22.22
C ILE A 280 0.37 8.96 -22.42
N SER A 281 -0.24 9.43 -21.33
CA SER A 281 -1.44 10.28 -21.40
C SER A 281 -1.16 11.70 -21.91
N ARG A 282 0.05 12.24 -21.68
CA ARG A 282 0.46 13.60 -22.08
C ARG A 282 1.21 13.64 -23.42
N ASP A 283 1.75 12.51 -23.86
CA ASP A 283 2.65 12.39 -25.02
C ASP A 283 1.99 12.53 -26.40
N LYS A 284 0.84 13.22 -26.48
CA LYS A 284 0.34 13.71 -27.78
C LYS A 284 1.08 14.97 -28.25
N ASP A 285 1.72 15.72 -27.34
CA ASP A 285 2.24 17.06 -27.66
C ASP A 285 3.71 17.34 -27.21
N SER A 286 4.42 16.50 -26.43
CA SER A 286 5.80 16.85 -25.99
C SER A 286 6.67 15.69 -25.43
N PRO A 287 7.51 15.03 -26.25
CA PRO A 287 8.33 13.88 -25.83
C PRO A 287 9.59 14.21 -25.01
N ILE A 288 10.10 15.45 -25.03
CA ILE A 288 11.44 15.81 -24.51
C ILE A 288 11.50 15.95 -22.97
N VAL A 289 10.37 16.27 -22.34
CA VAL A 289 10.31 16.45 -20.87
C VAL A 289 10.47 15.11 -20.15
N LEU A 290 10.07 14.02 -20.81
CA LEU A 290 9.76 12.76 -20.18
C LEU A 290 10.96 11.85 -19.91
N ASP A 291 11.92 11.82 -20.82
CA ASP A 291 13.18 11.09 -20.64
C ASP A 291 13.91 11.60 -19.39
N LYS A 292 13.94 12.93 -19.16
CA LYS A 292 14.56 13.52 -17.98
C LYS A 292 13.93 13.05 -16.65
N PHE A 293 12.61 12.82 -16.60
CA PHE A 293 11.92 12.30 -15.41
C PHE A 293 12.22 10.83 -15.13
N LEU A 294 12.38 10.03 -16.18
CA LEU A 294 12.72 8.62 -16.04
C LEU A 294 14.19 8.43 -15.64
N PHE A 295 15.08 9.35 -16.04
CA PHE A 295 16.51 9.31 -15.73
C PHE A 295 16.89 9.87 -14.34
N ASP A 296 16.22 10.91 -13.82
CA ASP A 296 16.60 11.55 -12.54
C ASP A 296 15.56 11.40 -11.42
N ASN A 297 15.04 10.18 -11.29
CA ASN A 297 13.93 9.88 -10.39
C ASN A 297 14.34 9.98 -8.91
N GLU A 298 15.57 9.62 -8.57
CA GLU A 298 16.02 9.58 -7.16
C GLU A 298 16.20 10.98 -6.56
N SER A 299 16.81 11.91 -7.31
CA SER A 299 16.99 13.30 -6.86
C SER A 299 15.64 13.98 -6.62
N LEU A 300 14.68 13.80 -7.53
CA LEU A 300 13.33 14.35 -7.37
C LEU A 300 12.65 13.81 -6.11
N LYS A 301 12.70 12.49 -5.90
CA LYS A 301 12.13 11.84 -4.70
C LYS A 301 12.79 12.35 -3.42
N ALA A 302 14.11 12.55 -3.45
CA ALA A 302 14.87 13.08 -2.32
C ALA A 302 14.44 14.52 -1.96
N VAL A 303 14.29 15.39 -2.97
CA VAL A 303 13.76 16.76 -2.79
C VAL A 303 12.34 16.72 -2.21
N VAL A 304 11.46 15.85 -2.71
CA VAL A 304 10.11 15.72 -2.15
C VAL A 304 10.15 15.26 -0.69
N ALA A 305 11.04 14.32 -0.33
CA ALA A 305 11.21 13.87 1.05
C ALA A 305 11.71 14.98 1.98
N GLU A 306 12.64 15.81 1.50
CA GLU A 306 13.18 16.98 2.17
C GLU A 306 12.10 18.04 2.38
N ARG A 307 11.44 18.50 1.31
CA ARG A 307 10.42 19.56 1.35
C ARG A 307 9.21 19.16 2.17
N SER A 308 8.84 17.87 2.12
CA SER A 308 7.78 17.29 2.95
C SER A 308 8.22 16.99 4.39
N LYS A 309 9.50 17.22 4.73
CA LYS A 309 10.08 17.06 6.07
C LYS A 309 9.80 15.68 6.68
N LEU A 310 9.91 14.61 5.86
CA LEU A 310 9.47 13.26 6.25
C LEU A 310 10.20 12.72 7.48
N LEU A 311 11.52 12.91 7.57
CA LEU A 311 12.33 12.43 8.71
C LEU A 311 12.14 13.28 9.97
N THR A 312 12.07 14.60 9.85
CA THR A 312 11.93 15.48 11.01
C THR A 312 10.53 15.46 11.62
N ARG A 313 9.55 14.88 10.92
CA ARG A 313 8.15 14.81 11.37
C ARG A 313 7.97 14.19 12.75
N LEU A 314 8.81 13.23 13.14
CA LEU A 314 8.73 12.55 14.43
C LEU A 314 9.67 13.13 15.51
N PHE A 315 10.30 14.29 15.27
CA PHE A 315 11.23 14.90 16.22
C PHE A 315 10.60 15.29 17.55
N SER A 316 9.28 15.47 17.62
CA SER A 316 8.59 15.68 18.90
C SER A 316 8.65 14.45 19.82
N LEU A 317 8.92 13.26 19.28
CA LEU A 317 9.03 12.02 20.04
C LEU A 317 10.46 11.84 20.58
N ASN A 318 10.63 11.86 21.90
CA ASN A 318 11.94 11.66 22.53
C ASN A 318 12.60 10.32 22.15
N ASN A 319 11.82 9.24 22.09
CA ASN A 319 12.33 7.92 21.69
C ASN A 319 12.87 7.91 20.25
N TYR A 320 12.30 8.72 19.37
CA TYR A 320 12.76 8.86 18.00
C TYR A 320 14.15 9.54 17.97
N LYS A 321 14.28 10.69 18.65
CA LYS A 321 15.57 11.40 18.80
C LYS A 321 16.66 10.54 19.43
N ILE A 322 16.34 9.80 20.50
CA ILE A 322 17.26 8.88 21.15
C ILE A 322 17.68 7.78 20.18
N SER A 323 16.75 7.24 19.40
CA SER A 323 17.05 6.16 18.45
C SER A 323 17.88 6.64 17.27
N LEU A 324 17.68 7.88 16.80
CA LEU A 324 18.53 8.50 15.78
C LEU A 324 20.00 8.55 16.20
N SER A 325 20.30 8.81 17.47
CA SER A 325 21.69 8.78 17.97
C SER A 325 22.39 7.42 17.87
N LYS A 326 21.61 6.34 17.71
CA LYS A 326 22.11 4.97 17.56
C LYS A 326 22.17 4.54 16.11
N SER A 327 21.74 5.40 15.20
CA SER A 327 21.61 5.08 13.80
C SER A 327 22.95 5.18 13.08
N SER A 328 23.23 4.34 12.09
CA SER A 328 24.46 4.46 11.30
C SER A 328 24.44 5.58 10.26
N LEU A 329 23.35 6.35 10.19
CA LEU A 329 23.18 7.47 9.26
C LEU A 329 24.28 8.54 9.34
N TYR A 330 24.91 8.74 10.50
CA TYR A 330 26.05 9.67 10.63
C TYR A 330 27.29 9.23 9.85
N LYS A 331 27.33 7.99 9.35
CA LYS A 331 28.42 7.48 8.51
C LYS A 331 28.22 7.82 7.04
N ILE A 332 27.03 8.28 6.65
CA ILE A 332 26.75 8.70 5.29
C ILE A 332 27.37 10.08 5.08
N THR A 333 28.44 10.13 4.29
CA THR A 333 29.17 11.38 3.97
C THR A 333 29.08 11.75 2.50
N ASP A 334 28.61 10.82 1.67
CA ASP A 334 28.52 10.99 0.22
C ASP A 334 27.13 11.49 -0.20
N GLU A 335 27.09 12.48 -1.08
CA GLU A 335 25.84 13.11 -1.57
C GLU A 335 24.93 12.08 -2.24
N ALA A 336 25.49 11.19 -3.07
CA ALA A 336 24.70 10.18 -3.76
C ALA A 336 24.02 9.22 -2.77
N GLN A 337 24.72 8.84 -1.69
CA GLN A 337 24.13 8.01 -0.63
C GLN A 337 23.03 8.73 0.16
N VAL A 338 23.14 10.04 0.37
CA VAL A 338 22.07 10.85 0.98
C VAL A 338 20.84 10.86 0.09
N ILE A 339 21.02 11.12 -1.21
CA ILE A 339 19.93 11.13 -2.19
C ILE A 339 19.24 9.76 -2.24
N GLU A 340 20.01 8.68 -2.33
CA GLU A 340 19.48 7.31 -2.35
C GLU A 340 18.66 7.02 -1.08
N PHE A 341 19.17 7.38 0.10
CA PHE A 341 18.48 7.19 1.36
C PHE A 341 17.16 7.97 1.42
N MET A 342 17.18 9.23 1.00
CA MET A 342 16.01 10.10 0.98
C MET A 342 14.96 9.64 -0.04
N ALA A 343 15.40 9.14 -1.20
CA ALA A 343 14.53 8.54 -2.20
C ALA A 343 13.81 7.28 -1.66
N LYS A 344 14.54 6.39 -0.96
CA LYS A 344 13.93 5.22 -0.29
C LYS A 344 12.92 5.64 0.79
N GLN A 345 13.22 6.71 1.53
CA GLN A 345 12.28 7.27 2.51
C GLN A 345 10.98 7.75 1.83
N PHE A 346 11.11 8.45 0.71
CA PHE A 346 9.96 8.85 -0.11
C PHE A 346 9.18 7.65 -0.61
N ASP A 347 9.84 6.65 -1.20
CA ASP A 347 9.18 5.47 -1.78
C ASP A 347 8.30 4.77 -0.74
N ARG A 348 8.85 4.54 0.46
CA ARG A 348 8.09 3.95 1.57
C ARG A 348 6.88 4.79 1.97
N PHE A 349 7.04 6.11 2.03
CA PHE A 349 5.93 7.02 2.31
C PHE A 349 4.87 6.97 1.22
N PHE A 350 5.28 7.01 -0.05
CA PHE A 350 4.39 7.07 -1.21
C PHE A 350 3.55 5.80 -1.34
N ALA A 351 4.13 4.61 -1.10
CA ALA A 351 3.40 3.34 -1.06
C ALA A 351 2.23 3.38 -0.06
N LEU A 352 2.51 3.82 1.17
CA LEU A 352 1.51 3.92 2.24
C LEU A 352 0.48 5.01 1.96
N TYR A 353 0.91 6.13 1.39
CA TYR A 353 0.03 7.25 1.04
C TYR A 353 -0.99 6.86 -0.03
N TYR A 354 -0.54 6.23 -1.11
CA TYR A 354 -1.40 5.79 -2.20
C TYR A 354 -2.40 4.71 -1.75
N ARG A 355 -1.99 3.81 -0.84
CA ARG A 355 -2.89 2.80 -0.25
C ARG A 355 -4.06 3.43 0.52
N ILE A 356 -3.83 4.55 1.19
CA ILE A 356 -4.86 5.25 1.97
C ILE A 356 -5.74 6.10 1.06
N ASN A 357 -5.15 6.82 0.10
CA ASN A 357 -5.87 7.76 -0.73
C ASN A 357 -5.26 7.89 -2.14
N ALA A 358 -5.52 6.90 -2.99
CA ALA A 358 -5.00 6.86 -4.37
C ALA A 358 -5.40 8.09 -5.20
N ALA A 359 -6.63 8.59 -5.06
CA ALA A 359 -7.12 9.73 -5.84
C ALA A 359 -6.32 11.02 -5.58
N ASP A 360 -5.98 11.25 -4.31
CA ASP A 360 -5.21 12.43 -3.89
C ASP A 360 -3.72 12.29 -4.17
N ALA A 361 -3.19 11.07 -4.07
CA ALA A 361 -1.84 10.77 -4.50
C ALA A 361 -1.65 10.98 -6.01
N ASP A 362 -2.61 10.53 -6.82
CA ASP A 362 -2.66 10.80 -8.26
C ASP A 362 -2.74 12.31 -8.56
N ALA A 363 -3.62 13.03 -7.87
CA ALA A 363 -3.78 14.48 -8.04
C ALA A 363 -2.50 15.25 -7.66
N TRP A 364 -1.85 14.87 -6.57
CA TRP A 364 -0.55 15.44 -6.16
C TRP A 364 0.54 15.15 -7.20
N LEU A 365 0.69 13.90 -7.64
CA LEU A 365 1.71 13.54 -8.62
C LEU A 365 1.51 14.27 -9.95
N ASN A 366 0.27 14.42 -10.40
CA ASN A 366 -0.02 15.18 -11.62
C ASN A 366 0.41 16.64 -11.53
N ARG A 367 0.22 17.28 -10.35
CA ARG A 367 0.69 18.64 -10.07
C ARG A 367 2.22 18.70 -10.04
N LEU A 368 2.87 17.75 -9.38
CA LEU A 368 4.32 17.63 -9.37
C LEU A 368 4.84 17.57 -10.80
N LEU A 369 4.39 16.60 -11.59
CA LEU A 369 4.82 16.40 -12.98
C LEU A 369 4.50 17.59 -13.89
N ALA A 370 3.41 18.32 -13.65
CA ALA A 370 3.11 19.53 -14.42
C ALA A 370 4.10 20.66 -14.12
N HIS A 371 4.43 20.90 -12.86
CA HIS A 371 5.43 21.91 -12.48
C HIS A 371 6.81 21.60 -13.07
N CYS A 372 7.23 20.37 -12.82
CA CYS A 372 8.41 19.71 -13.33
C CYS A 372 8.58 19.74 -14.87
N SER A 373 7.50 19.91 -15.64
CA SER A 373 7.58 20.07 -17.09
C SER A 373 7.96 21.49 -17.55
N MET A 374 7.82 22.47 -16.66
CA MET A 374 8.01 23.89 -16.93
C MET A 374 9.33 24.43 -16.35
N THR A 375 9.92 23.73 -15.38
CA THR A 375 11.14 24.11 -14.67
C THR A 375 12.21 23.01 -14.76
N PRO A 376 13.51 23.33 -14.66
CA PRO A 376 14.54 22.31 -14.49
C PRO A 376 14.20 21.44 -13.27
N VAL A 377 14.12 20.13 -13.48
CA VAL A 377 13.47 19.16 -12.58
C VAL A 377 14.07 19.13 -11.18
N VAL A 378 15.39 19.29 -11.09
CA VAL A 378 16.17 19.45 -9.85
C VAL A 378 17.35 20.35 -10.19
N ASP A 379 17.40 21.55 -9.61
CA ASP A 379 18.60 22.37 -9.68
C ASP A 379 19.63 21.86 -8.67
N LYS A 380 20.93 22.09 -8.91
CA LYS A 380 22.02 21.72 -7.99
C LYS A 380 21.79 22.28 -6.58
N GLU A 381 21.11 23.42 -6.48
CA GLU A 381 20.72 24.02 -5.21
C GLU A 381 19.73 23.13 -4.42
N ALA A 382 18.76 22.50 -5.08
CA ALA A 382 17.79 21.64 -4.42
C ALA A 382 18.43 20.33 -3.91
N SER A 383 19.38 19.77 -4.65
CA SER A 383 20.19 18.63 -4.18
C SER A 383 21.04 19.02 -2.96
N LYS A 384 21.66 20.21 -2.99
CA LYS A 384 22.43 20.72 -1.86
C LYS A 384 21.57 20.93 -0.61
N GLU A 385 20.38 21.53 -0.75
CA GLU A 385 19.44 21.69 0.37
C GLU A 385 19.03 20.33 0.98
N CYS A 386 18.92 19.28 0.17
CA CYS A 386 18.67 17.93 0.66
C CYS A 386 19.83 17.38 1.49
N VAL A 387 21.07 17.60 1.04
CA VAL A 387 22.27 17.23 1.79
C VAL A 387 22.38 18.02 3.09
N ASP A 388 22.18 19.33 3.04
CA ASP A 388 22.24 20.22 4.21
C ASP A 388 21.18 19.83 5.24
N TYR A 389 19.94 19.55 4.81
CA TYR A 389 18.87 19.06 5.68
C TYR A 389 19.21 17.72 6.35
N PHE A 390 19.85 16.80 5.61
CA PHE A 390 20.29 15.51 6.16
C PHE A 390 21.44 15.69 7.16
N SER A 391 22.42 16.53 6.84
CA SER A 391 23.52 16.90 7.74
C SER A 391 22.99 17.49 9.04
N ASP A 392 22.11 18.49 8.97
CA ASP A 392 21.45 19.09 10.13
C ASP A 392 20.75 18.04 11.01
N LEU A 393 20.04 17.09 10.40
CA LEU A 393 19.37 16.00 11.11
C LEU A 393 20.38 15.12 11.87
N THR A 394 21.50 14.76 11.24
CA THR A 394 22.54 13.95 11.86
C THR A 394 23.27 14.71 12.99
N GLU A 395 23.59 15.99 12.80
CA GLU A 395 24.20 16.84 13.83
C GLU A 395 23.30 17.04 15.05
N GLN A 396 22.01 17.34 14.83
CA GLN A 396 21.04 17.47 15.92
C GLN A 396 20.90 16.17 16.72
N SER A 397 21.00 15.02 16.05
CA SER A 397 20.99 13.72 16.71
C SER A 397 22.23 13.51 17.58
N LEU A 398 23.42 13.87 17.09
CA LEU A 398 24.70 13.79 17.80
C LEU A 398 24.69 14.69 19.06
N LEU A 399 24.23 15.94 18.92
CA LEU A 399 24.12 16.89 20.02
C LEU A 399 23.20 16.39 21.15
N MET A 400 22.07 15.77 20.80
CA MET A 400 21.17 15.14 21.79
C MET A 400 21.83 13.97 22.52
N THR A 401 22.62 13.17 21.80
CA THR A 401 23.41 12.07 22.39
C THR A 401 24.37 12.58 23.46
N ASN A 402 25.05 13.68 23.16
CA ASN A 402 26.01 14.29 24.07
C ASN A 402 25.28 14.86 25.30
N LYS A 403 24.21 15.63 25.13
CA LYS A 403 23.41 16.17 26.26
C LYS A 403 22.90 15.07 27.22
N LEU A 404 22.47 13.93 26.68
CA LEU A 404 22.03 12.77 27.49
C LEU A 404 23.17 12.06 28.24
N ARG A 405 24.41 12.15 27.76
CA ARG A 405 25.60 11.64 28.48
C ARG A 405 26.01 12.57 29.63
N TRP A 406 25.90 13.89 29.44
CA TRP A 406 26.23 14.88 30.46
C TRP A 406 25.25 14.89 31.63
N THR A 407 23.98 14.55 31.41
CA THR A 407 22.94 14.50 32.46
C THR A 407 22.92 13.19 33.26
N LYS A 408 23.70 12.18 32.86
CA LYS A 408 23.83 10.89 33.57
C LYS A 408 25.12 10.76 34.39
N ARG A 409 25.99 11.76 34.34
CA ARG A 409 27.10 11.95 35.29
C ARG A 409 26.61 12.84 36.41
#